data_AF-A0A1S8B4M6-F1
#
_entry.id   AF-A0A1S8B4M6-F1
#
_cell.length_a   1.000
_cell.length_b   1.000
_cell.length_c   1.000
_cell.angle_alpha   90.00
_cell.angle_beta   90.00
_cell.angle_gamma   90.00
#
_symmetry.space_group_name_H-M   'P 1'
#
loop_
_entity.id
_entity.type
_entity.pdbx_description
1 polymer ?
#
loop_
_entity_poly.entity_id
_entity_poly.type
_entity_poly.pdbx_seq_one_letter_code
_entity_poly.pdbx_strand_id
1 'polypeptide(L)'
;MRGAAPVSEAEFERLVGELNESISGSDSSDSESDEEDATGGQKGGGDTTLSALLKKQAKIADASGAEEVAAVARKRKRGAGKPPMLWFTCGSLPGEVNLGVYRAILSDAEQEDENGLAETIRKKQIPPQQVGAKKEESNEGDEGGVKLPVTPQIGPHYFLCMIGGGHFAAMIVALAPKTGKKNTGQSERQATVVAHKTFHRYTTRRKQGGSQSANDSAKGAAHSAGSSLRRYNEAALTSEVRALLSEWKDMIDTADLLFIRATGSTNRRTLYGPYDGQILRHNDPRIRGFPFSTRRATQSELMRSFIELTRVKVSRIDEAALAAAAEAAVAAQATPPSRTSTPSKPTKPKPTPEEEEALLHSSQLQALIRRSKAPALVSYIQSNNLSPNFRFHPLDTDKNYHAPTPLHLAAHMNAPVLVLALLTKAKADPAVANLDEKTPFELAGDRATRDAFRIARYELGDEAADWSAARVPAGVSRAEVEKASSAEKAEEAAREAERRKTETERLRQEEEQREQERREKRVGKGKALGSAGLTEKTAGEKREEEARGLTPEMRMRLERERRARAAEERLKRMQGGR
;
A
#
# COMPACT_ATOMS: atom_id res chain seq x y z
N MET A 1 19.72 -14.90 -4.15
CA MET A 1 20.04 -13.54 -4.62
C MET A 1 21.32 -13.67 -5.42
N ARG A 2 21.26 -13.32 -6.71
CA ARG A 2 22.27 -13.63 -7.72
C ARG A 2 23.41 -12.61 -7.65
N GLY A 3 24.63 -13.09 -7.40
CA GLY A 3 25.90 -12.60 -7.95
C GLY A 3 26.16 -11.10 -8.16
N ALA A 4 25.68 -10.21 -7.31
CA ALA A 4 26.09 -8.81 -7.35
C ALA A 4 27.35 -8.61 -6.50
N ALA A 5 28.29 -7.82 -7.02
CA ALA A 5 29.53 -7.47 -6.31
C ALA A 5 29.20 -6.63 -5.04
N PRO A 6 29.95 -6.81 -3.94
CA PRO A 6 29.81 -5.98 -2.76
C PRO A 6 30.13 -4.52 -3.11
N VAL A 7 29.23 -3.62 -2.73
CA VAL A 7 29.31 -2.19 -3.01
C VAL A 7 29.95 -1.50 -1.80
N SER A 8 30.86 -0.56 -2.04
CA SER A 8 31.53 0.20 -0.98
C SER A 8 30.57 1.16 -0.27
N GLU A 9 30.89 1.58 0.95
CA GLU A 9 30.04 2.51 1.74
C GLU A 9 29.79 3.84 1.01
N ALA A 10 30.81 4.37 0.33
CA ALA A 10 30.69 5.58 -0.49
C ALA A 10 29.74 5.41 -1.69
N GLU A 11 29.77 4.24 -2.34
CA GLU A 11 28.84 3.92 -3.42
C GLU A 11 27.41 3.67 -2.90
N PHE A 12 27.28 3.14 -1.68
CA PHE A 12 25.99 2.97 -1.01
C PHE A 12 25.37 4.32 -0.62
N GLU A 13 26.15 5.25 -0.06
CA GLU A 13 25.68 6.61 0.25
C GLU A 13 25.26 7.38 -1.01
N ARG A 14 25.99 7.20 -2.12
CA ARG A 14 25.61 7.77 -3.42
C ARG A 14 24.28 7.21 -3.92
N LEU A 15 24.07 5.90 -3.80
CA LEU A 15 22.82 5.23 -4.18
C LEU A 15 21.64 5.61 -3.26
N VAL A 16 21.90 5.91 -1.98
CA VAL A 16 20.88 6.35 -1.02
C VAL A 16 20.55 7.84 -1.21
N GLY A 17 21.52 8.67 -1.56
CA GLY A 17 21.33 10.08 -1.92
C GLY A 17 20.41 10.24 -3.13
N GLU A 18 20.60 9.41 -4.17
CA GLU A 18 19.75 9.38 -5.37
C GLU A 18 18.31 8.89 -5.09
N LEU A 19 18.05 8.20 -3.97
CA LEU A 19 16.74 7.63 -3.64
C LEU A 19 15.84 8.56 -2.80
N ASN A 20 16.40 9.61 -2.19
CA ASN A 20 15.69 10.48 -1.25
C ASN A 20 15.01 11.72 -1.87
N GLU A 21 15.08 11.92 -3.19
CA GLU A 21 14.52 13.11 -3.85
C GLU A 21 13.09 12.96 -4.43
N SER A 22 12.30 11.95 -4.04
CA SER A 22 10.88 11.88 -4.50
C SER A 22 9.94 11.03 -3.64
N ILE A 23 9.77 11.36 -2.36
CA ILE A 23 8.56 10.96 -1.59
C ILE A 23 8.12 12.12 -0.68
N SER A 24 7.70 13.25 -1.24
CA SER A 24 6.82 14.19 -0.54
C SER A 24 6.21 15.16 -1.55
N GLY A 25 4.90 15.05 -1.77
CA GLY A 25 4.19 15.84 -2.76
C GLY A 25 2.68 15.69 -2.62
N SER A 26 2.18 15.99 -1.44
CA SER A 26 0.79 16.38 -1.25
C SER A 26 0.75 17.90 -1.14
N ASP A 27 0.15 18.59 -2.12
CA ASP A 27 -0.85 19.59 -1.78
C ASP A 27 -1.81 19.91 -2.94
N SER A 28 -2.96 20.40 -2.51
CA SER A 28 -4.17 20.83 -3.18
C SER A 28 -4.07 22.26 -3.73
N SER A 29 -4.70 22.52 -4.88
CA SER A 29 -5.45 23.75 -5.23
C SER A 29 -6.21 23.43 -6.53
N ASP A 30 -7.54 23.38 -6.60
CA ASP A 30 -8.55 24.44 -6.45
C ASP A 30 -8.39 25.60 -7.44
N SER A 31 -9.39 25.74 -8.33
CA SER A 31 -9.84 26.98 -8.98
C SER A 31 -11.18 26.76 -9.69
N GLU A 32 -12.22 27.37 -9.12
CA GLU A 32 -13.10 28.39 -9.71
C GLU A 32 -13.84 28.06 -11.03
N SER A 33 -15.17 28.05 -10.94
CA SER A 33 -16.05 28.50 -12.01
C SER A 33 -17.29 29.16 -11.40
N ASP A 34 -17.38 30.48 -11.57
CA ASP A 34 -18.53 31.36 -11.33
C ASP A 34 -19.77 30.88 -12.08
N GLU A 35 -20.93 30.86 -11.42
CA GLU A 35 -22.21 31.32 -11.99
C GLU A 35 -23.09 31.91 -10.86
N GLU A 36 -23.61 33.11 -11.11
CA GLU A 36 -24.49 33.90 -10.26
C GLU A 36 -25.90 33.29 -10.18
N ASP A 37 -26.52 33.23 -8.99
CA ASP A 37 -27.83 33.87 -8.81
C ASP A 37 -28.23 34.02 -7.32
N ALA A 38 -29.04 35.04 -7.07
CA ALA A 38 -29.34 35.65 -5.78
C ALA A 38 -30.22 34.82 -4.82
N THR A 39 -29.96 34.90 -3.51
CA THR A 39 -30.84 35.50 -2.47
C THR A 39 -30.54 34.99 -1.04
N GLY A 40 -30.31 35.94 -0.11
CA GLY A 40 -30.79 35.85 1.28
C GLY A 40 -29.93 35.20 2.37
N GLY A 41 -29.26 36.03 3.19
CA GLY A 41 -29.30 35.87 4.65
C GLY A 41 -28.04 35.39 5.41
N GLN A 42 -27.28 36.37 5.92
CA GLN A 42 -26.67 36.39 7.27
C GLN A 42 -25.43 35.52 7.57
N LYS A 43 -24.24 36.15 7.74
CA LYS A 43 -23.18 35.73 8.68
C LYS A 43 -22.10 36.80 8.90
N GLY A 44 -21.66 36.92 10.15
CA GLY A 44 -20.62 37.84 10.60
C GLY A 44 -19.18 37.32 10.40
N GLY A 45 -18.29 38.28 10.15
CA GLY A 45 -16.88 38.36 10.57
C GLY A 45 -15.96 37.19 10.23
N GLY A 46 -15.36 37.20 9.03
CA GLY A 46 -14.17 36.41 8.72
C GLY A 46 -12.90 37.08 9.22
N ASP A 47 -12.19 36.41 10.15
CA ASP A 47 -10.86 36.78 10.61
C ASP A 47 -9.84 36.53 9.47
N THR A 48 -9.09 37.57 9.06
CA THR A 48 -8.08 37.47 8.01
C THR A 48 -6.75 36.93 8.55
N THR A 49 -5.91 36.39 7.66
CA THR A 49 -4.56 35.88 7.98
C THR A 49 -3.67 36.86 8.75
N LEU A 50 -3.95 38.17 8.64
CA LEU A 50 -3.32 39.23 9.40
C LEU A 50 -3.74 39.25 10.88
N SER A 51 -5.01 39.03 11.21
CA SER A 51 -5.44 38.96 12.62
C SER A 51 -4.92 37.69 13.31
N ALA A 52 -4.73 36.60 12.56
CA ALA A 52 -4.05 35.39 13.04
C ALA A 52 -2.54 35.60 13.31
N LEU A 53 -1.85 36.41 12.49
CA LEU A 53 -0.45 36.76 12.68
C LEU A 53 -0.24 37.75 13.84
N LEU A 54 -1.13 38.73 13.99
CA LEU A 54 -1.14 39.68 15.11
C LEU A 54 -1.41 38.99 16.45
N LYS A 55 -2.36 38.04 16.52
CA LYS A 55 -2.57 37.21 17.72
C LYS A 55 -1.35 36.36 18.06
N LYS A 56 -0.56 35.96 17.07
CA LYS A 56 0.64 35.13 17.27
C LYS A 56 1.84 35.96 17.74
N GLN A 57 1.96 37.21 17.28
CA GLN A 57 2.97 38.15 17.77
C GLN A 57 2.63 38.67 19.17
N ALA A 58 1.35 38.94 19.47
CA ALA A 58 0.91 39.33 20.82
C ALA A 58 1.17 38.23 21.86
N LYS A 59 1.03 36.95 21.49
CA LYS A 59 1.32 35.81 22.39
C LYS A 59 2.80 35.57 22.70
N ILE A 60 3.71 36.24 21.99
CA ILE A 60 5.16 36.15 22.23
C ILE A 60 5.60 37.27 23.21
N ALA A 61 4.78 38.30 23.42
CA ALA A 61 5.09 39.42 24.31
C ALA A 61 4.71 39.19 25.79
N ASP A 62 3.76 38.29 26.10
CA ASP A 62 3.34 38.01 27.48
C ASP A 62 4.06 36.79 28.08
N ALA A 63 5.19 37.04 28.74
CA ALA A 63 5.97 36.06 29.49
C ALA A 63 5.52 35.93 30.96
N SER A 64 4.23 35.68 31.23
CA SER A 64 3.73 35.54 32.62
C SER A 64 2.61 34.52 32.86
N GLY A 65 2.52 33.46 32.04
CA GLY A 65 1.50 32.40 32.20
C GLY A 65 2.05 30.97 32.15
N ALA A 66 3.16 30.71 32.84
CA ALA A 66 3.98 29.50 32.64
C ALA A 66 3.51 28.20 33.34
N GLU A 67 2.33 28.12 33.96
CA GLU A 67 1.95 26.89 34.70
C GLU A 67 0.72 26.12 34.19
N GLU A 68 -0.14 26.64 33.30
CA GLU A 68 -1.41 25.95 32.99
C GLU A 68 -1.50 25.26 31.61
N VAL A 69 -0.41 25.20 30.83
CA VAL A 69 -0.43 24.62 29.46
C VAL A 69 0.36 23.30 29.32
N ALA A 70 0.83 22.73 30.44
CA ALA A 70 1.61 21.49 30.43
C ALA A 70 0.80 20.21 30.09
N ALA A 71 -0.54 20.28 30.01
CA ALA A 71 -1.38 19.07 29.92
C ALA A 71 -1.91 18.70 28.52
N VAL A 72 -1.89 19.56 27.48
CA VAL A 72 -2.67 19.29 26.25
C VAL A 72 -1.87 19.33 24.92
N ALA A 73 -0.57 19.61 24.92
CA ALA A 73 0.20 19.75 23.67
C ALA A 73 1.45 18.85 23.57
N ARG A 74 1.32 17.53 23.79
CA ARG A 74 2.34 16.55 23.37
C ARG A 74 2.06 15.98 21.97
N LYS A 75 1.90 16.84 20.96
CA LYS A 75 2.18 16.42 19.57
C LYS A 75 3.69 16.45 19.39
N ARG A 76 4.36 15.36 19.78
CA ARG A 76 5.78 15.14 19.53
C ARG A 76 6.02 15.20 18.01
N LYS A 77 6.61 16.28 17.52
CA LYS A 77 7.38 16.25 16.27
C LYS A 77 8.48 15.20 16.48
N ARG A 78 8.42 14.12 15.70
CA ARG A 78 9.35 12.98 15.78
C ARG A 78 10.68 13.44 15.18
N GLY A 79 11.64 13.81 16.03
CA GLY A 79 13.04 13.94 15.60
C GLY A 79 13.58 12.63 15.05
N ALA A 80 14.83 12.61 14.57
CA ALA A 80 15.56 11.38 14.31
C ALA A 80 15.55 10.56 15.62
N GLY A 81 14.69 9.53 15.69
CA GLY A 81 14.44 8.80 16.93
C GLY A 81 15.69 8.06 17.44
N LYS A 82 15.58 7.42 18.61
CA LYS A 82 16.62 6.50 19.10
C LYS A 82 17.00 5.50 17.99
N PRO A 83 18.29 5.16 17.82
CA PRO A 83 18.73 4.24 16.78
C PRO A 83 18.02 2.88 16.95
N PRO A 84 17.64 2.19 15.86
CA PRO A 84 16.80 1.00 15.94
C PRO A 84 17.47 -0.21 16.60
N MET A 85 18.80 -0.18 16.74
CA MET A 85 19.63 -1.26 17.27
C MET A 85 20.42 -0.80 18.50
N LEU A 86 20.67 -1.75 19.40
CA LEU A 86 21.61 -1.70 20.52
C LEU A 86 22.85 -2.49 20.13
N TRP A 87 24.02 -1.91 20.31
CA TRP A 87 25.30 -2.58 20.07
C TRP A 87 25.97 -2.90 21.41
N PHE A 88 26.46 -4.13 21.52
CA PHE A 88 27.16 -4.63 22.70
C PHE A 88 28.53 -5.14 22.30
N THR A 89 29.53 -4.83 23.12
CA THR A 89 30.84 -5.47 23.09
C THR A 89 30.85 -6.68 24.03
N CYS A 90 31.68 -7.67 23.75
CA CYS A 90 31.79 -8.86 24.58
C CYS A 90 33.27 -9.17 24.80
N GLY A 91 33.71 -9.23 26.07
CA GLY A 91 35.12 -9.46 26.40
C GLY A 91 35.68 -10.83 25.98
N SER A 92 34.81 -11.79 25.61
CA SER A 92 35.23 -13.09 25.06
C SER A 92 35.37 -13.10 23.53
N LEU A 93 34.93 -12.03 22.85
CA LEU A 93 35.10 -11.84 21.42
C LEU A 93 36.20 -10.79 21.17
N PRO A 94 36.84 -10.79 19.99
CA PRO A 94 37.75 -9.72 19.61
C PRO A 94 37.06 -8.35 19.71
N GLY A 95 37.79 -7.32 20.14
CA GLY A 95 37.24 -5.97 20.34
C GLY A 95 36.59 -5.37 19.09
N GLU A 96 37.01 -5.82 17.91
CA GLU A 96 36.42 -5.45 16.62
C GLU A 96 34.99 -5.97 16.43
N VAL A 97 34.58 -7.01 17.18
CA VAL A 97 33.30 -7.69 17.00
C VAL A 97 32.22 -7.09 17.91
N ASN A 98 31.25 -6.44 17.29
CA ASN A 98 30.10 -5.84 17.94
C ASN A 98 28.84 -6.66 17.69
N LEU A 99 28.06 -6.90 18.75
CA LEU A 99 26.80 -7.65 18.70
C LEU A 99 25.60 -6.71 18.74
N GLY A 100 24.77 -6.78 17.72
CA GLY A 100 23.60 -5.92 17.53
C GLY A 100 22.29 -6.62 17.88
N VAL A 101 21.44 -5.96 18.65
CA VAL A 101 20.08 -6.42 19.00
C VAL A 101 19.07 -5.31 18.74
N TYR A 102 17.93 -5.60 18.12
CA TYR A 102 16.91 -4.57 17.88
C TYR A 102 16.31 -4.03 19.18
N ARG A 103 16.16 -2.71 19.33
CA ARG A 103 15.46 -2.13 20.49
C ARG A 103 14.00 -2.59 20.58
N ALA A 104 13.39 -2.87 19.43
CA ALA A 104 11.97 -3.20 19.35
C ALA A 104 11.55 -4.50 20.07
N ILE A 105 12.50 -5.37 20.46
CA ILE A 105 12.20 -6.58 21.25
C ILE A 105 12.16 -6.31 22.77
N LEU A 106 12.48 -5.08 23.19
CA LEU A 106 12.46 -4.63 24.57
C LEU A 106 11.23 -3.74 24.80
N SER A 107 10.64 -3.85 25.99
CA SER A 107 9.59 -2.95 26.44
C SER A 107 10.12 -1.52 26.61
N ASP A 108 9.23 -0.54 26.66
CA ASP A 108 9.67 0.86 26.78
C ASP A 108 10.38 1.12 28.11
N ALA A 109 9.93 0.47 29.20
CA ALA A 109 10.59 0.51 30.50
C ALA A 109 11.98 -0.14 30.47
N GLU A 110 12.13 -1.28 29.79
CA GLU A 110 13.43 -1.95 29.61
C GLU A 110 14.41 -1.11 28.77
N GLN A 111 13.91 -0.28 27.84
CA GLN A 111 14.73 0.61 27.03
C GLN A 111 15.18 1.88 27.77
N GLU A 112 14.54 2.22 28.89
CA GLU A 112 14.90 3.36 29.74
C GLU A 112 15.99 3.00 30.75
N ASP A 113 16.07 1.73 31.17
CA ASP A 113 17.14 1.20 32.00
C ASP A 113 18.39 0.82 31.16
N GLU A 114 19.14 1.83 30.73
CA GLU A 114 20.31 1.63 29.85
C GLU A 114 21.43 0.80 30.52
N ASN A 115 21.55 0.85 31.85
CA ASN A 115 22.58 0.12 32.59
C ASN A 115 22.20 -1.37 32.77
N GLY A 116 20.92 -1.70 32.87
CA GLY A 116 20.40 -3.07 33.04
C GLY A 116 20.10 -3.84 31.73
N LEU A 117 20.39 -3.26 30.56
CA LEU A 117 20.05 -3.87 29.25
C LEU A 117 20.65 -5.27 29.05
N ALA A 118 21.91 -5.47 29.43
CA ALA A 118 22.58 -6.75 29.28
C ALA A 118 21.95 -7.86 30.14
N GLU A 119 21.56 -7.52 31.37
CA GLU A 119 20.85 -8.45 32.27
C GLU A 119 19.44 -8.75 31.76
N THR A 120 18.75 -7.73 31.23
CA THR A 120 17.43 -7.87 30.62
C THR A 120 17.47 -8.83 29.44
N ILE A 121 18.46 -8.70 28.55
CA ILE A 121 18.67 -9.62 27.43
C ILE A 121 18.93 -11.03 27.96
N ARG A 122 19.75 -11.19 29.01
CA ARG A 122 20.02 -12.49 29.64
C ARG A 122 18.73 -13.13 30.18
N LYS A 123 17.87 -12.36 30.86
CA LYS A 123 16.57 -12.85 31.38
C LYS A 123 15.61 -13.30 30.27
N LYS A 124 15.71 -12.70 29.06
CA LYS A 124 14.89 -13.07 27.89
C LYS A 124 15.43 -14.29 27.12
N GLN A 125 16.56 -14.88 27.51
CA GLN A 125 17.07 -16.10 26.88
C GLN A 125 16.30 -17.31 27.40
N ILE A 126 15.43 -17.87 26.56
CA ILE A 126 14.59 -19.03 26.90
C ILE A 126 15.26 -20.32 26.41
N PRO A 127 15.32 -21.38 27.23
CA PRO A 127 15.86 -22.66 26.79
C PRO A 127 15.00 -23.27 25.67
N PRO A 128 15.60 -23.99 24.70
CA PRO A 128 14.84 -24.67 23.66
C PRO A 128 13.90 -25.72 24.25
N GLN A 129 12.68 -25.79 23.74
CA GLN A 129 11.73 -26.82 24.17
C GLN A 129 12.17 -28.17 23.61
N GLN A 130 12.45 -29.13 24.49
CA GLN A 130 12.77 -30.49 24.09
C GLN A 130 11.51 -31.16 23.55
N VAL A 131 11.60 -31.76 22.37
CA VAL A 131 10.52 -32.57 21.81
C VAL A 131 10.56 -33.94 22.48
N GLY A 132 10.08 -34.02 23.73
CA GLY A 132 9.98 -35.29 24.44
C GLY A 132 9.83 -35.16 25.96
N ALA A 133 8.59 -35.09 26.44
CA ALA A 133 8.17 -35.69 27.71
C ALA A 133 6.64 -35.67 27.80
N LYS A 134 6.05 -36.87 27.77
CA LYS A 134 4.75 -37.31 28.33
C LYS A 134 3.56 -36.33 28.25
N LYS A 135 2.55 -36.73 27.46
CA LYS A 135 1.17 -36.67 27.96
C LYS A 135 1.19 -37.43 29.29
N GLU A 136 1.22 -36.74 30.42
CA GLU A 136 0.84 -37.33 31.68
C GLU A 136 -0.67 -37.57 31.59
N GLU A 137 -1.04 -38.83 31.38
CA GLU A 137 -2.34 -39.33 31.76
C GLU A 137 -2.43 -39.23 33.28
N SER A 138 -2.93 -38.10 33.77
CA SER A 138 -3.38 -37.99 35.16
C SER A 138 -4.64 -38.85 35.30
N ASN A 139 -4.42 -40.08 35.73
CA ASN A 139 -5.45 -40.97 36.22
C ASN A 139 -5.72 -40.59 37.69
N GLU A 140 -6.78 -39.80 37.97
CA GLU A 140 -7.40 -39.73 39.30
C GLU A 140 -8.72 -38.93 39.27
N GLY A 141 -9.78 -39.55 39.82
CA GLY A 141 -10.80 -38.86 40.61
C GLY A 141 -11.99 -38.25 39.88
N ASP A 142 -13.11 -38.98 39.93
CA ASP A 142 -14.49 -38.49 39.86
C ASP A 142 -14.70 -37.15 40.58
N GLU A 143 -15.13 -36.12 39.84
CA GLU A 143 -16.08 -35.10 40.33
C GLU A 143 -16.66 -34.31 39.15
N GLY A 144 -17.99 -34.35 39.03
CA GLY A 144 -18.76 -33.75 37.95
C GLY A 144 -18.67 -32.22 37.91
N GLY A 145 -17.85 -31.70 37.01
CA GLY A 145 -17.82 -30.29 36.65
C GLY A 145 -17.44 -30.12 35.18
N VAL A 146 -18.27 -29.41 34.41
CA VAL A 146 -17.96 -29.05 33.01
C VAL A 146 -16.74 -28.15 33.00
N LYS A 147 -15.55 -28.69 32.69
CA LYS A 147 -14.33 -27.90 32.51
C LYS A 147 -14.49 -27.04 31.25
N LEU A 148 -14.50 -25.72 31.44
CA LEU A 148 -14.33 -24.73 30.37
C LEU A 148 -13.06 -25.05 29.55
N PRO A 149 -13.04 -24.81 28.23
CA PRO A 149 -11.88 -25.10 27.40
C PRO A 149 -10.68 -24.26 27.88
N VAL A 150 -9.73 -24.94 28.53
CA VAL A 150 -8.48 -24.34 29.00
C VAL A 150 -7.68 -23.94 27.75
N THR A 151 -7.40 -22.66 27.62
CA THR A 151 -6.50 -22.09 26.62
C THR A 151 -5.20 -22.90 26.66
N PRO A 152 -4.65 -23.37 25.52
CA PRO A 152 -3.32 -23.98 25.55
C PRO A 152 -2.36 -22.97 26.19
N GLN A 153 -1.63 -23.39 27.24
CA GLN A 153 -0.62 -22.54 27.85
C GLN A 153 0.52 -22.34 26.85
N ILE A 154 0.33 -21.35 25.97
CA ILE A 154 1.35 -20.87 25.05
C ILE A 154 2.31 -20.10 25.94
N GLY A 155 3.54 -20.59 26.10
CA GLY A 155 4.60 -19.87 26.81
C GLY A 155 4.87 -18.48 26.19
N PRO A 156 5.96 -17.80 26.56
CA PRO A 156 6.29 -16.48 26.02
C PRO A 156 6.23 -16.46 24.49
N HIS A 157 5.44 -15.56 23.92
CA HIS A 157 5.11 -15.55 22.49
C HIS A 157 4.85 -14.14 21.95
N TYR A 158 5.04 -13.99 20.65
CA TYR A 158 4.76 -12.75 19.92
C TYR A 158 3.61 -12.93 18.95
N PHE A 159 2.84 -11.85 18.79
CA PHE A 159 1.88 -11.69 17.71
C PHE A 159 2.49 -10.82 16.62
N LEU A 160 2.50 -11.31 15.37
CA LEU A 160 3.00 -10.60 14.21
C LEU A 160 1.86 -10.43 13.20
N CYS A 161 1.64 -9.21 12.73
CA CYS A 161 0.55 -8.88 11.81
C CYS A 161 1.01 -7.90 10.73
N MET A 162 0.64 -8.18 9.48
CA MET A 162 0.91 -7.31 8.34
C MET A 162 -0.34 -7.17 7.47
N ILE A 163 -0.73 -5.93 7.16
CA ILE A 163 -1.86 -5.62 6.29
C ILE A 163 -1.48 -4.52 5.27
N GLY A 164 -1.75 -4.79 3.99
CA GLY A 164 -1.49 -3.83 2.91
C GLY A 164 -1.80 -4.37 1.51
N GLY A 165 -2.32 -3.50 0.64
CA GLY A 165 -2.57 -3.83 -0.77
C GLY A 165 -3.50 -5.02 -0.99
N GLY A 166 -4.47 -5.22 -0.09
CA GLY A 166 -5.39 -6.37 -0.14
C GLY A 166 -4.79 -7.69 0.34
N HIS A 167 -3.57 -7.67 0.88
CA HIS A 167 -2.96 -8.81 1.57
C HIS A 167 -3.02 -8.61 3.08
N PHE A 168 -3.36 -9.68 3.78
CA PHE A 168 -3.27 -9.77 5.22
C PHE A 168 -2.50 -11.04 5.58
N ALA A 169 -1.60 -10.95 6.56
CA ALA A 169 -0.94 -12.08 7.17
C ALA A 169 -0.84 -11.83 8.67
N ALA A 170 -1.23 -12.81 9.47
CA ALA A 170 -1.03 -12.81 10.92
C ALA A 170 -0.45 -14.14 11.38
N MET A 171 0.35 -14.10 12.44
CA MET A 171 1.03 -15.24 13.01
C MET A 171 1.28 -15.07 14.50
N ILE A 172 1.07 -16.13 15.26
CA ILE A 172 1.45 -16.24 16.68
C ILE A 172 2.63 -17.21 16.75
N VAL A 173 3.74 -16.76 17.33
CA VAL A 173 4.99 -17.52 17.38
C VAL A 173 5.48 -17.60 18.81
N ALA A 174 5.71 -18.81 19.31
CA ALA A 174 6.33 -19.00 20.61
C ALA A 174 7.84 -18.69 20.54
N LEU A 175 8.35 -18.02 21.57
CA LEU A 175 9.75 -17.62 21.67
C LEU A 175 10.69 -18.78 21.98
N ALA A 176 10.18 -19.83 22.63
CA ALA A 176 10.94 -21.05 22.86
C ALA A 176 11.17 -21.78 21.52
N PRO A 177 12.43 -21.90 21.05
CA PRO A 177 12.71 -22.60 19.80
C PRO A 177 12.51 -24.10 19.97
N LYS A 178 12.00 -24.77 18.94
CA LYS A 178 12.03 -26.22 18.84
C LYS A 178 13.40 -26.66 18.33
N THR A 179 13.94 -27.72 18.93
CA THR A 179 15.16 -28.37 18.43
C THR A 179 14.77 -29.46 17.45
N GLY A 180 15.17 -29.31 16.18
CA GLY A 180 15.00 -30.33 15.15
C GLY A 180 16.34 -30.94 14.76
N LYS A 181 16.36 -32.25 14.48
CA LYS A 181 17.52 -32.92 13.86
C LYS A 181 17.40 -32.81 12.34
N LYS A 182 18.40 -32.25 11.67
CA LYS A 182 18.58 -32.42 10.21
C LYS A 182 19.27 -33.75 9.90
N ASN A 183 19.11 -34.24 8.68
CA ASN A 183 19.83 -35.42 8.14
C ASN A 183 21.37 -35.29 8.18
N THR A 184 21.91 -34.10 8.44
CA THR A 184 23.34 -33.79 8.60
C THR A 184 23.83 -33.81 10.06
N GLY A 185 23.01 -34.21 11.03
CA GLY A 185 23.41 -34.37 12.44
C GLY A 185 23.53 -33.07 13.24
N GLN A 186 23.40 -31.89 12.62
CA GLN A 186 23.37 -30.60 13.32
C GLN A 186 21.96 -30.29 13.84
N SER A 187 21.87 -29.97 15.14
CA SER A 187 20.64 -29.50 15.79
C SER A 187 20.34 -28.06 15.34
N GLU A 188 19.31 -27.87 14.52
CA GLU A 188 18.86 -26.53 14.12
C GLU A 188 17.70 -26.09 15.01
N ARG A 189 17.79 -24.84 15.51
CA ARG A 189 16.70 -24.20 16.25
C ARG A 189 15.67 -23.68 15.24
N GLN A 190 14.46 -24.19 15.30
CA GLN A 190 13.35 -23.77 14.44
C GLN A 190 12.32 -22.96 15.24
N ALA A 191 11.80 -21.89 14.65
CA ALA A 191 10.73 -21.09 15.25
C ALA A 191 9.42 -21.90 15.34
N THR A 192 8.75 -21.83 16.49
CA THR A 192 7.51 -22.56 16.76
C THR A 192 6.29 -21.70 16.43
N VAL A 193 5.70 -21.93 15.26
CA VAL A 193 4.44 -21.28 14.88
C VAL A 193 3.27 -21.97 15.59
N VAL A 194 2.55 -21.21 16.42
CA VAL A 194 1.37 -21.69 17.16
C VAL A 194 0.13 -21.60 16.27
N ALA A 195 -0.06 -20.44 15.62
CA ALA A 195 -1.15 -20.20 14.70
C ALA A 195 -0.69 -19.25 13.59
N HIS A 196 -1.21 -19.43 12.38
CA HIS A 196 -0.96 -18.52 11.26
C HIS A 196 -2.19 -18.46 10.35
N LYS A 197 -2.43 -17.30 9.74
CA LYS A 197 -3.50 -17.12 8.76
C LYS A 197 -3.10 -16.04 7.76
N THR A 198 -3.43 -16.25 6.49
CA THR A 198 -3.23 -15.27 5.43
C THR A 198 -4.49 -15.11 4.61
N PHE A 199 -4.88 -13.87 4.31
CA PHE A 199 -5.99 -13.56 3.42
C PHE A 199 -5.48 -12.75 2.23
N HIS A 200 -6.12 -12.94 1.08
CA HIS A 200 -5.92 -12.06 -0.06
C HIS A 200 -7.25 -11.75 -0.73
N ARG A 201 -7.51 -10.45 -0.92
CA ARG A 201 -8.61 -9.94 -1.73
C ARG A 201 -8.08 -8.86 -2.66
N TYR A 202 -8.52 -8.87 -3.91
CA TYR A 202 -8.12 -7.85 -4.89
C TYR A 202 -8.83 -6.52 -4.57
N THR A 203 -8.10 -5.60 -3.93
CA THR A 203 -8.61 -4.28 -3.51
C THR A 203 -8.00 -3.12 -4.28
N THR A 204 -6.85 -3.31 -4.93
CA THR A 204 -6.11 -2.23 -5.63
C THR A 204 -6.43 -2.15 -7.13
N ARG A 205 -6.19 -0.98 -7.73
CA ARG A 205 -6.32 -0.77 -9.19
C ARG A 205 -5.06 -1.23 -9.93
N ARG A 206 -5.20 -2.03 -11.00
CA ARG A 206 -4.06 -2.59 -11.79
C ARG A 206 -3.11 -1.54 -12.40
N LYS A 207 -3.60 -0.34 -12.74
CA LYS A 207 -2.79 0.70 -13.44
C LYS A 207 -2.34 1.89 -12.56
N GLN A 208 -3.13 2.27 -11.55
CA GLN A 208 -2.87 3.47 -10.75
C GLN A 208 -2.22 3.17 -9.38
N GLY A 209 -2.23 1.91 -8.93
CA GLY A 209 -1.88 1.58 -7.55
C GLY A 209 -2.88 2.16 -6.54
N GLY A 210 -2.71 1.84 -5.25
CA GLY A 210 -3.55 2.35 -4.16
C GLY A 210 -4.86 1.59 -3.92
N SER A 211 -5.38 1.66 -2.69
CA SER A 211 -6.67 1.08 -2.30
C SER A 211 -7.84 1.91 -2.86
N GLN A 212 -8.99 1.27 -3.05
CA GLN A 212 -10.18 1.93 -3.59
C GLN A 212 -10.71 2.98 -2.60
N SER A 213 -10.72 2.67 -1.31
CA SER A 213 -11.05 3.60 -0.23
C SER A 213 -10.25 4.91 -0.27
N ALA A 214 -8.94 4.83 -0.50
CA ALA A 214 -8.06 6.00 -0.51
C ALA A 214 -8.35 6.90 -1.71
N ASN A 215 -8.68 6.30 -2.85
CA ASN A 215 -9.07 7.04 -4.04
C ASN A 215 -10.46 7.69 -3.87
N ASP A 216 -11.42 6.96 -3.30
CA ASP A 216 -12.76 7.49 -3.05
C ASP A 216 -12.72 8.68 -2.06
N SER A 217 -11.82 8.65 -1.07
CA SER A 217 -11.60 9.78 -0.15
C SER A 217 -10.87 10.96 -0.81
N ALA A 218 -10.05 10.73 -1.84
CA ALA A 218 -9.24 11.78 -2.47
C ALA A 218 -9.91 12.43 -3.69
N LYS A 219 -10.66 11.66 -4.48
CA LYS A 219 -11.23 12.09 -5.78
C LYS A 219 -12.74 11.88 -5.88
N GLY A 220 -13.39 11.52 -4.77
CA GLY A 220 -14.81 11.22 -4.72
C GLY A 220 -15.17 9.78 -5.08
N ALA A 221 -16.34 9.35 -4.63
CA ALA A 221 -16.81 7.98 -4.77
C ALA A 221 -17.19 7.66 -6.23
N ALA A 222 -16.36 6.89 -6.94
CA ALA A 222 -16.71 6.43 -8.28
C ALA A 222 -17.81 5.34 -8.23
N HIS A 223 -18.82 5.42 -9.11
CA HIS A 223 -19.96 4.48 -9.20
C HIS A 223 -19.85 3.51 -10.38
N SER A 224 -18.72 2.80 -10.48
CA SER A 224 -18.51 1.77 -11.51
C SER A 224 -18.63 0.36 -10.90
N ALA A 225 -18.98 -0.65 -11.70
CA ALA A 225 -18.98 -2.05 -11.25
C ALA A 225 -17.63 -2.46 -10.62
N GLY A 226 -16.51 -2.00 -11.21
CA GLY A 226 -15.16 -2.27 -10.70
C GLY A 226 -14.82 -1.53 -9.40
N SER A 227 -15.39 -0.36 -9.13
CA SER A 227 -15.22 0.31 -7.83
C SER A 227 -16.08 -0.34 -6.75
N SER A 228 -17.33 -0.71 -7.06
CA SER A 228 -18.21 -1.45 -6.14
C SER A 228 -17.62 -2.80 -5.72
N LEU A 229 -17.06 -3.57 -6.66
CA LEU A 229 -16.44 -4.87 -6.35
C LEU A 229 -15.21 -4.71 -5.43
N ARG A 230 -14.40 -3.66 -5.62
CA ARG A 230 -13.26 -3.38 -4.74
C ARG A 230 -13.70 -2.93 -3.35
N ARG A 231 -14.76 -2.12 -3.23
CA ARG A 231 -15.35 -1.75 -1.93
C ARG A 231 -15.88 -2.98 -1.18
N TYR A 232 -16.58 -3.86 -1.89
CA TYR A 232 -17.05 -5.12 -1.33
C TYR A 232 -15.88 -5.98 -0.84
N ASN A 233 -14.82 -6.10 -1.65
CA ASN A 233 -13.61 -6.84 -1.26
C ASN A 233 -12.88 -6.22 -0.05
N GLU A 234 -12.83 -4.89 0.06
CA GLU A 234 -12.27 -4.18 1.23
C GLU A 234 -13.11 -4.41 2.49
N ALA A 235 -14.44 -4.38 2.37
CA ALA A 235 -15.36 -4.65 3.46
C ALA A 235 -15.27 -6.12 3.92
N ALA A 236 -15.24 -7.06 2.97
CA ALA A 236 -15.07 -8.48 3.26
C ALA A 236 -13.73 -8.76 3.93
N LEU A 237 -12.63 -8.17 3.43
CA LEU A 237 -11.31 -8.28 4.08
C LEU A 237 -11.35 -7.73 5.52
N THR A 238 -12.04 -6.61 5.73
CA THR A 238 -12.18 -6.01 7.07
C THR A 238 -12.95 -6.93 8.01
N SER A 239 -14.03 -7.56 7.54
CA SER A 239 -14.80 -8.53 8.33
C SER A 239 -13.99 -9.77 8.67
N GLU A 240 -13.28 -10.36 7.71
CA GLU A 240 -12.42 -11.53 7.91
C GLU A 240 -11.28 -11.26 8.90
N VAL A 241 -10.64 -10.08 8.79
CA VAL A 241 -9.57 -9.68 9.71
C VAL A 241 -10.10 -9.51 11.13
N ARG A 242 -11.25 -8.86 11.31
CA ARG A 242 -11.85 -8.67 12.64
C ARG A 242 -12.30 -9.99 13.26
N ALA A 243 -12.92 -10.86 12.48
CA ALA A 243 -13.31 -12.20 12.93
C ALA A 243 -12.08 -13.00 13.41
N LEU A 244 -10.97 -12.96 12.66
CA LEU A 244 -9.73 -13.62 13.07
C LEU A 244 -9.15 -13.03 14.37
N LEU A 245 -9.15 -11.70 14.51
CA LEU A 245 -8.67 -11.06 15.74
C LEU A 245 -9.52 -11.44 16.95
N SER A 246 -10.84 -11.55 16.78
CA SER A 246 -11.74 -12.03 17.83
C SER A 246 -11.50 -13.51 18.18
N GLU A 247 -11.30 -14.37 17.17
CA GLU A 247 -10.95 -15.79 17.37
C GLU A 247 -9.62 -15.95 18.13
N TRP A 248 -8.65 -15.08 17.84
CA TRP A 248 -7.32 -15.13 18.46
C TRP A 248 -7.18 -14.24 19.69
N LYS A 249 -8.27 -13.67 20.20
CA LYS A 249 -8.25 -12.70 21.30
C LYS A 249 -7.41 -13.18 22.48
N ASP A 250 -7.64 -14.40 22.96
CA ASP A 250 -6.94 -14.90 24.15
C ASP A 250 -5.44 -15.08 23.92
N MET A 251 -5.04 -15.46 22.70
CA MET A 251 -3.63 -15.57 22.32
C MET A 251 -3.00 -14.19 22.05
N ILE A 252 -3.77 -13.19 21.64
CA ILE A 252 -3.26 -11.81 21.47
C ILE A 252 -3.09 -11.14 22.84
N ASP A 253 -4.04 -11.37 23.75
CA ASP A 253 -4.04 -10.77 25.09
C ASP A 253 -2.88 -11.29 25.94
N THR A 254 -2.48 -12.54 25.77
CA THR A 254 -1.34 -13.17 26.48
C THR A 254 0.02 -12.95 25.82
N ALA A 255 0.08 -12.29 24.66
CA ALA A 255 1.34 -12.03 23.95
C ALA A 255 2.17 -10.93 24.63
N ASP A 256 3.49 -11.12 24.64
CA ASP A 256 4.45 -10.18 25.23
C ASP A 256 4.57 -8.89 24.40
N LEU A 257 4.69 -9.06 23.08
CA LEU A 257 4.84 -7.96 22.10
C LEU A 257 3.99 -8.21 20.85
N LEU A 258 3.48 -7.11 20.30
CA LEU A 258 2.60 -7.10 19.14
C LEU A 258 3.29 -6.34 17.99
N PHE A 259 3.90 -7.06 17.05
CA PHE A 259 4.54 -6.46 15.88
C PHE A 259 3.54 -6.27 14.75
N ILE A 260 3.14 -5.02 14.49
CA ILE A 260 2.07 -4.71 13.55
C ILE A 260 2.54 -3.73 12.47
N ARG A 261 2.37 -4.12 11.21
CA ARG A 261 2.49 -3.23 10.05
C ARG A 261 1.14 -3.03 9.38
N ALA A 262 0.65 -1.81 9.41
CA ALA A 262 -0.53 -1.39 8.66
C ALA A 262 -0.20 -0.22 7.74
N THR A 263 -0.27 -0.47 6.42
CA THR A 263 0.04 0.54 5.40
C THR A 263 -1.19 1.37 5.04
N GLY A 264 -1.11 2.69 5.18
CA GLY A 264 -2.23 3.60 4.89
C GLY A 264 -3.29 3.68 6.01
N SER A 265 -4.10 4.74 5.97
CA SER A 265 -5.09 5.06 7.00
C SER A 265 -6.23 4.04 7.07
N THR A 266 -6.71 3.52 5.95
CA THR A 266 -7.78 2.50 5.91
C THR A 266 -7.39 1.23 6.64
N ASN A 267 -6.21 0.67 6.34
CA ASN A 267 -5.75 -0.56 6.99
C ASN A 267 -5.50 -0.35 8.50
N ARG A 268 -5.02 0.84 8.91
CA ARG A 268 -4.93 1.21 10.32
C ARG A 268 -6.31 1.26 10.98
N ARG A 269 -7.33 1.77 10.29
CA ARG A 269 -8.72 1.80 10.77
C ARG A 269 -9.35 0.40 10.84
N THR A 270 -8.98 -0.52 9.95
CA THR A 270 -9.41 -1.93 10.03
C THR A 270 -8.97 -2.56 11.36
N LEU A 271 -7.73 -2.31 11.80
CA LEU A 271 -7.17 -2.86 13.04
C LEU A 271 -7.56 -2.08 14.30
N TYR A 272 -7.44 -0.74 14.26
CA TYR A 272 -7.53 0.15 15.44
C TYR A 272 -8.77 1.06 15.44
N GLY A 273 -9.57 1.07 14.38
CA GLY A 273 -10.76 1.91 14.33
C GLY A 273 -11.81 1.49 15.36
N PRO A 274 -12.81 2.33 15.62
CA PRO A 274 -13.94 1.93 16.45
C PRO A 274 -14.74 0.85 15.71
N TYR A 275 -14.91 -0.30 16.33
CA TYR A 275 -15.83 -1.36 15.91
C TYR A 275 -16.22 -2.20 17.12
N ASP A 276 -17.35 -2.90 17.01
CA ASP A 276 -17.84 -3.78 18.06
C ASP A 276 -16.87 -4.95 18.31
N GLY A 277 -16.57 -5.25 19.57
CA GLY A 277 -15.57 -6.26 19.93
C GLY A 277 -14.12 -5.89 19.56
N GLN A 278 -13.73 -4.62 19.62
CA GLN A 278 -12.37 -4.17 19.32
C GLN A 278 -11.32 -4.85 20.22
N ILE A 279 -10.41 -5.63 19.59
CA ILE A 279 -9.34 -6.37 20.27
C ILE A 279 -8.08 -5.51 20.41
N LEU A 280 -7.64 -4.86 19.33
CA LEU A 280 -6.41 -4.07 19.30
C LEU A 280 -6.69 -2.58 19.56
N ARG A 281 -6.01 -2.02 20.56
CA ARG A 281 -6.11 -0.59 20.94
C ARG A 281 -4.86 0.16 20.49
N HIS A 282 -5.01 1.38 19.97
CA HIS A 282 -3.87 2.18 19.49
C HIS A 282 -2.86 2.55 20.58
N ASN A 283 -3.32 2.66 21.84
CA ASN A 283 -2.50 3.01 23.00
C ASN A 283 -1.92 1.79 23.74
N ASP A 284 -1.99 0.57 23.17
CA ASP A 284 -1.39 -0.60 23.82
C ASP A 284 0.14 -0.49 23.78
N PRO A 285 0.82 -0.46 24.95
CA PRO A 285 2.27 -0.28 25.04
C PRO A 285 3.07 -1.48 24.55
N ARG A 286 2.44 -2.60 24.16
CA ARG A 286 3.09 -3.77 23.54
C ARG A 286 3.20 -3.65 22.02
N ILE A 287 2.49 -2.70 21.40
CA ILE A 287 2.48 -2.54 19.95
C ILE A 287 3.80 -1.96 19.47
N ARG A 288 4.45 -2.65 18.54
CA ARG A 288 5.71 -2.26 17.92
C ARG A 288 5.59 -2.28 16.40
N GLY A 289 6.34 -1.40 15.74
CA GLY A 289 6.57 -1.47 14.30
C GLY A 289 7.77 -2.36 13.99
N PHE A 290 7.85 -2.89 12.77
CA PHE A 290 9.05 -3.59 12.32
C PHE A 290 10.19 -2.58 12.10
N PRO A 291 11.37 -2.75 12.73
CA PRO A 291 12.49 -1.80 12.65
C PRO A 291 13.33 -1.94 11.37
N PHE A 292 12.80 -2.60 10.35
CA PHE A 292 13.45 -2.86 9.06
C PHE A 292 12.40 -2.90 7.94
N SER A 293 12.88 -2.83 6.70
CA SER A 293 12.02 -2.94 5.52
C SER A 293 11.38 -4.33 5.44
N THR A 294 10.06 -4.36 5.26
CA THR A 294 9.26 -5.59 5.12
C THR A 294 8.65 -5.67 3.74
N ARG A 295 8.44 -6.90 3.26
CA ARG A 295 7.88 -7.20 1.94
C ARG A 295 6.36 -7.37 2.01
N ARG A 296 5.76 -7.91 0.94
CA ARG A 296 4.32 -8.24 0.86
C ARG A 296 3.90 -9.12 2.04
N ALA A 297 2.72 -8.83 2.59
CA ALA A 297 2.16 -9.59 3.72
C ALA A 297 1.90 -11.05 3.31
N THR A 298 2.77 -11.94 3.77
CA THR A 298 2.73 -13.39 3.54
C THR A 298 3.26 -14.10 4.78
N GLN A 299 2.93 -15.38 4.96
CA GLN A 299 3.48 -16.18 6.07
C GLN A 299 5.01 -16.21 6.03
N SER A 300 5.61 -16.40 4.85
CA SER A 300 7.08 -16.43 4.68
C SER A 300 7.72 -15.12 5.10
N GLU A 301 7.08 -13.98 4.85
CA GLU A 301 7.58 -12.67 5.26
C GLU A 301 7.46 -12.46 6.79
N LEU A 302 6.39 -12.94 7.42
CA LEU A 302 6.27 -12.94 8.88
C LEU A 302 7.35 -13.81 9.52
N MET A 303 7.61 -15.00 8.97
CA MET A 303 8.67 -15.89 9.43
C MET A 303 10.05 -15.27 9.26
N ARG A 304 10.34 -14.68 8.10
CA ARG A 304 11.57 -13.92 7.86
C ARG A 304 11.74 -12.81 8.89
N SER A 305 10.67 -12.05 9.15
CA SER A 305 10.68 -10.92 10.09
C SER A 305 10.90 -11.38 11.53
N PHE A 306 10.29 -12.50 11.94
CA PHE A 306 10.52 -13.10 13.26
C PHE A 306 11.98 -13.53 13.44
N ILE A 307 12.55 -14.23 12.45
CA ILE A 307 13.97 -14.65 12.47
C ILE A 307 14.88 -13.43 12.51
N GLU A 308 14.57 -12.38 11.73
CA GLU A 308 15.34 -11.14 11.70
C GLU A 308 15.32 -10.42 13.05
N LEU A 309 14.16 -10.35 13.72
CA LEU A 309 14.01 -9.73 15.04
C LEU A 309 14.76 -10.48 16.15
N THR A 310 14.75 -11.81 16.10
CA THR A 310 15.27 -12.68 17.17
C THR A 310 16.73 -13.08 16.97
N ARG A 311 17.32 -12.78 15.81
CA ARG A 311 18.73 -13.09 15.51
C ARG A 311 19.64 -11.92 15.85
N VAL A 312 20.66 -12.20 16.65
CA VAL A 312 21.76 -11.27 16.94
C VAL A 312 22.50 -10.92 15.64
N LYS A 313 22.75 -9.64 15.43
CA LYS A 313 23.56 -9.12 14.32
C LYS A 313 25.01 -9.06 14.76
N VAL A 314 25.92 -9.33 13.84
CA VAL A 314 27.36 -9.25 14.11
C VAL A 314 27.92 -8.20 13.15
N SER A 315 28.48 -7.13 13.71
CA SER A 315 29.25 -6.13 12.97
C SER A 315 30.71 -6.28 13.33
N ARG A 316 31.60 -6.06 12.37
CA ARG A 316 33.03 -5.96 12.61
C ARG A 316 33.45 -4.54 12.29
N ILE A 317 33.90 -3.82 13.30
CA ILE A 317 34.34 -2.44 13.17
C ILE A 317 35.82 -2.43 13.55
N ASP A 318 36.66 -2.10 12.59
CA ASP A 318 38.06 -1.80 12.85
C ASP A 318 38.14 -0.35 13.37
N GLU A 319 38.30 -0.22 14.69
CA GLU A 319 38.35 1.08 15.38
C GLU A 319 39.51 1.94 14.85
N ALA A 320 40.61 1.35 14.37
CA ALA A 320 41.74 2.07 13.81
C ALA A 320 41.42 2.68 12.43
N ALA A 321 40.68 1.94 11.60
CA ALA A 321 40.25 2.44 10.29
C ALA A 321 39.21 3.57 10.41
N LEU A 322 38.29 3.48 11.38
CA LEU A 322 37.30 4.54 11.62
C LEU A 322 37.91 5.79 12.24
N ALA A 323 38.86 5.64 13.17
CA ALA A 323 39.61 6.76 13.74
C ALA A 323 40.45 7.47 12.67
N ALA A 324 41.15 6.71 11.81
CA ALA A 324 41.90 7.27 10.69
C ALA A 324 40.99 8.01 9.67
N ALA A 325 39.79 7.49 9.41
CA ALA A 325 38.80 8.15 8.55
C ALA A 325 38.23 9.44 9.18
N ALA A 326 37.97 9.43 10.49
CA ALA A 326 37.51 10.60 11.23
C ALA A 326 38.61 11.69 11.31
N GLU A 327 39.86 11.31 11.58
CA GLU A 327 41.00 12.21 11.56
C GLU A 327 41.26 12.78 10.16
N ALA A 328 41.12 11.97 9.11
CA ALA A 328 41.21 12.42 7.71
C ALA A 328 40.07 13.40 7.35
N ALA A 329 38.85 13.17 7.85
CA ALA A 329 37.71 14.07 7.62
C ALA A 329 37.85 15.41 8.36
N VAL A 330 38.38 15.40 9.59
CA VAL A 330 38.66 16.61 10.37
C VAL A 330 39.83 17.39 9.75
N ALA A 331 40.87 16.70 9.29
CA ALA A 331 41.99 17.32 8.57
C ALA A 331 41.57 17.94 7.22
N ALA A 332 40.60 17.33 6.52
CA ALA A 332 40.06 17.84 5.26
C ALA A 332 39.18 19.09 5.44
N GLN A 333 38.60 19.31 6.62
CA GLN A 333 37.76 20.49 6.92
C GLN A 333 38.57 21.69 7.48
N ALA A 334 39.83 21.48 7.86
CA ALA A 334 40.66 22.50 8.53
C ALA A 334 41.59 23.32 7.60
N THR A 335 41.57 23.11 6.27
CA THR A 335 42.46 23.84 5.34
C THR A 335 41.70 24.83 4.45
N PRO A 336 42.08 26.14 4.45
CA PRO A 336 41.50 27.13 3.53
C PRO A 336 42.18 27.03 2.14
N PRO A 337 41.48 27.29 1.02
CA PRO A 337 42.04 27.03 -0.30
C PRO A 337 43.00 28.16 -0.74
N SER A 338 44.27 27.82 -0.94
CA SER A 338 45.24 28.62 -1.69
C SER A 338 45.76 27.84 -2.90
N ARG A 339 46.02 28.58 -3.98
CA ARG A 339 46.14 28.13 -5.38
C ARG A 339 47.55 27.60 -5.75
N THR A 340 47.56 26.79 -6.82
CA THR A 340 48.67 26.42 -7.75
C THR A 340 49.70 25.37 -7.25
N SER A 341 50.15 24.32 -7.97
CA SER A 341 50.11 23.94 -9.40
C SER A 341 50.47 22.44 -9.70
N THR A 342 49.73 21.80 -10.65
CA THR A 342 50.02 20.67 -11.62
C THR A 342 50.25 19.19 -11.17
N PRO A 343 49.88 18.11 -11.95
CA PRO A 343 49.18 18.01 -13.27
C PRO A 343 47.98 16.99 -13.42
N SER A 344 47.05 17.36 -14.30
CA SER A 344 46.08 16.60 -15.15
C SER A 344 45.22 15.41 -14.64
N LYS A 345 43.98 15.70 -14.24
CA LYS A 345 42.77 14.93 -14.60
C LYS A 345 41.67 15.94 -14.95
N PRO A 346 40.92 15.82 -16.07
CA PRO A 346 40.15 16.93 -16.61
C PRO A 346 39.00 17.29 -15.67
N THR A 347 39.07 18.48 -15.06
CA THR A 347 37.97 19.11 -14.35
C THR A 347 36.94 19.59 -15.36
N LYS A 348 35.69 19.11 -15.24
CA LYS A 348 34.56 19.71 -15.96
C LYS A 348 34.52 21.22 -15.65
N PRO A 349 34.35 22.08 -16.68
CA PRO A 349 34.32 23.52 -16.49
C PRO A 349 33.17 23.91 -15.55
N LYS A 350 33.37 24.96 -14.74
CA LYS A 350 32.25 25.62 -14.06
C LYS A 350 31.30 26.14 -15.13
N PRO A 351 29.99 25.89 -15.03
CA PRO A 351 29.06 26.32 -16.05
C PRO A 351 29.11 27.83 -16.19
N THR A 352 29.16 28.30 -17.43
CA THR A 352 28.95 29.71 -17.75
C THR A 352 27.52 30.10 -17.35
N PRO A 353 27.21 31.40 -17.15
CA PRO A 353 25.84 31.84 -16.88
C PRO A 353 24.82 31.31 -17.91
N GLU A 354 25.23 31.17 -19.17
CA GLU A 354 24.43 30.59 -20.26
C GLU A 354 24.13 29.09 -20.04
N GLU A 355 25.08 28.34 -19.48
CA GLU A 355 24.87 26.93 -19.13
C GLU A 355 23.94 26.78 -17.92
N GLU A 356 23.98 27.69 -16.95
CA GLU A 356 23.04 27.71 -15.81
C GLU A 356 21.59 28.01 -16.27
N GLU A 357 21.42 28.94 -17.20
CA GLU A 357 20.12 29.22 -17.83
C GLU A 357 19.62 28.02 -18.66
N ALA A 358 20.50 27.38 -19.43
CA ALA A 358 20.15 26.18 -20.19
C ALA A 358 19.75 25.00 -19.29
N LEU A 359 20.41 24.84 -18.13
CA LEU A 359 20.02 23.86 -17.11
C LEU A 359 18.65 24.17 -16.51
N LEU A 360 18.37 25.45 -16.22
CA LEU A 360 17.06 25.88 -15.73
C LEU A 360 15.97 25.58 -16.76
N HIS A 361 16.14 26.00 -18.01
CA HIS A 361 15.17 25.72 -19.08
C HIS A 361 14.98 24.22 -19.30
N SER A 362 16.05 23.43 -19.25
CA SER A 362 15.98 21.97 -19.34
C SER A 362 15.12 21.38 -18.22
N SER A 363 15.34 21.81 -16.97
CA SER A 363 14.58 21.32 -15.82
C SER A 363 13.08 21.64 -15.94
N GLN A 364 12.74 22.85 -16.37
CA GLN A 364 11.35 23.31 -16.48
C GLN A 364 10.63 22.63 -17.65
N LEU A 365 11.23 22.55 -18.83
CA LEU A 365 10.67 21.85 -19.99
C LEU A 365 10.44 20.38 -19.69
N GLN A 366 11.42 19.70 -19.09
CA GLN A 366 11.26 18.29 -18.72
C GLN A 366 10.16 18.09 -17.67
N ALA A 367 10.01 19.00 -16.72
CA ALA A 367 8.93 18.94 -15.73
C ALA A 367 7.54 19.10 -16.37
N LEU A 368 7.38 20.03 -17.33
CA LEU A 368 6.13 20.25 -18.05
C LEU A 368 5.76 19.05 -18.93
N ILE A 369 6.75 18.44 -19.60
CA ILE A 369 6.58 17.22 -20.40
C ILE A 369 6.19 16.04 -19.52
N ARG A 370 6.90 15.80 -18.40
CA ARG A 370 6.59 14.71 -17.48
C ARG A 370 5.20 14.83 -16.84
N ARG A 371 4.70 16.07 -16.68
CA ARG A 371 3.34 16.36 -16.18
C ARG A 371 2.28 16.42 -17.29
N SER A 372 2.65 16.18 -18.55
CA SER A 372 1.76 16.21 -19.71
C SER A 372 0.99 17.53 -19.90
N LYS A 373 1.57 18.67 -19.51
CA LYS A 373 0.93 19.99 -19.61
C LYS A 373 1.18 20.67 -20.97
N ALA A 374 0.48 20.23 -22.01
CA ALA A 374 0.71 20.70 -23.39
C ALA A 374 0.59 22.23 -23.59
N PRO A 375 -0.45 22.92 -23.07
CA PRO A 375 -0.58 24.37 -23.28
C PRO A 375 0.53 25.16 -22.58
N ALA A 376 0.87 24.76 -21.35
CA ALA A 376 1.94 25.39 -20.58
C ALA A 376 3.32 25.16 -21.21
N LEU A 377 3.56 23.98 -21.81
CA LEU A 377 4.80 23.69 -22.53
C LEU A 377 4.98 24.61 -23.75
N VAL A 378 3.95 24.74 -24.59
CA VAL A 378 4.00 25.62 -25.77
C VAL A 378 4.16 27.08 -25.35
N SER A 379 3.40 27.53 -24.34
CA SER A 379 3.49 28.89 -23.80
C SER A 379 4.88 29.18 -23.23
N TYR A 380 5.50 28.23 -22.52
CA TYR A 380 6.83 28.39 -21.96
C TYR A 380 7.92 28.50 -23.03
N ILE A 381 7.83 27.69 -24.10
CA ILE A 381 8.77 27.78 -25.24
C ILE A 381 8.66 29.17 -25.89
N GLN A 382 7.43 29.65 -26.11
CA GLN A 382 7.16 30.94 -26.73
C GLN A 382 7.56 32.13 -25.85
N SER A 383 7.25 32.11 -24.54
CA SER A 383 7.50 33.22 -23.62
C SER A 383 8.97 33.42 -23.30
N ASN A 384 9.77 32.34 -23.35
CA ASN A 384 11.22 32.39 -23.13
C ASN A 384 12.02 32.44 -24.44
N ASN A 385 11.35 32.63 -25.59
CA ASN A 385 11.98 32.65 -26.92
C ASN A 385 12.91 31.44 -27.18
N LEU A 386 12.54 30.26 -26.69
CA LEU A 386 13.31 29.04 -26.85
C LEU A 386 13.03 28.39 -28.20
N SER A 387 14.04 27.74 -28.77
CA SER A 387 13.82 26.90 -29.94
C SER A 387 12.89 25.73 -29.57
N PRO A 388 11.89 25.40 -30.39
CA PRO A 388 11.09 24.16 -30.24
C PRO A 388 11.95 22.89 -30.24
N ASN A 389 13.14 22.97 -30.87
CA ASN A 389 14.15 21.91 -30.94
C ASN A 389 15.25 22.08 -29.88
N PHE A 390 14.98 22.85 -28.82
CA PHE A 390 15.91 23.06 -27.71
C PHE A 390 16.45 21.71 -27.22
N ARG A 391 17.77 21.62 -27.09
CA ARG A 391 18.45 20.42 -26.59
C ARG A 391 18.63 20.52 -25.08
N PHE A 392 18.30 19.45 -24.36
CA PHE A 392 18.43 19.41 -22.91
C PHE A 392 19.91 19.35 -22.50
N HIS A 393 20.24 20.10 -21.44
CA HIS A 393 21.57 20.17 -20.87
C HIS A 393 21.58 19.52 -19.47
N PRO A 394 22.68 18.84 -19.08
CA PRO A 394 23.81 18.42 -19.92
C PRO A 394 23.41 17.29 -20.86
N LEU A 395 23.95 17.27 -22.08
CA LEU A 395 23.67 16.23 -23.08
C LEU A 395 24.17 14.84 -22.65
N ASP A 396 25.31 14.80 -21.94
CA ASP A 396 26.00 13.57 -21.53
C ASP A 396 25.35 12.83 -20.34
N THR A 397 24.12 13.20 -19.99
CA THR A 397 23.37 12.48 -18.95
C THR A 397 22.57 11.36 -19.60
N ASP A 398 22.58 10.14 -19.03
CA ASP A 398 21.79 8.99 -19.52
C ASP A 398 20.32 9.35 -19.82
N LYS A 399 19.75 10.29 -19.06
CA LYS A 399 18.38 10.79 -19.22
C LYS A 399 18.17 11.61 -20.50
N ASN A 400 19.17 12.36 -20.94
CA ASN A 400 19.12 13.25 -22.10
C ASN A 400 19.75 12.63 -23.35
N TYR A 401 20.59 11.59 -23.19
CA TYR A 401 21.29 10.91 -24.26
C TYR A 401 20.32 10.36 -25.33
N HIS A 402 19.32 9.58 -24.92
CA HIS A 402 18.33 9.00 -25.83
C HIS A 402 17.22 9.99 -26.22
N ALA A 403 16.90 10.96 -25.36
CA ALA A 403 15.80 11.89 -25.56
C ALA A 403 16.27 13.35 -25.39
N PRO A 404 17.05 13.88 -26.36
CA PRO A 404 17.73 15.17 -26.20
C PRO A 404 16.83 16.38 -26.40
N THR A 405 15.65 16.26 -27.01
CA THR A 405 14.74 17.40 -27.25
C THR A 405 13.36 17.18 -26.63
N PRO A 406 12.54 18.24 -26.45
CA PRO A 406 11.16 18.13 -26.02
C PRO A 406 10.34 17.10 -26.80
N LEU A 407 10.51 17.05 -28.12
CA LEU A 407 9.79 16.12 -28.99
C LEU A 407 10.25 14.67 -28.79
N HIS A 408 11.56 14.42 -28.65
CA HIS A 408 12.07 13.08 -28.32
C HIS A 408 11.56 12.59 -26.96
N LEU A 409 11.58 13.46 -25.94
CA LEU A 409 11.10 13.08 -24.61
C LEU A 409 9.59 12.83 -24.59
N ALA A 410 8.80 13.65 -25.28
CA ALA A 410 7.36 13.43 -25.43
C ALA A 410 7.06 12.10 -26.14
N ALA A 411 7.84 11.75 -27.18
CA ALA A 411 7.70 10.48 -27.89
C ALA A 411 8.12 9.28 -27.04
N HIS A 412 9.26 9.36 -26.36
CA HIS A 412 9.76 8.31 -25.45
C HIS A 412 8.78 8.04 -24.29
N MET A 413 8.11 9.08 -23.79
CA MET A 413 7.08 8.96 -22.75
C MET A 413 5.71 8.50 -23.27
N ASN A 414 5.56 8.25 -24.58
CA ASN A 414 4.31 7.89 -25.23
C ASN A 414 3.18 8.89 -24.93
N ALA A 415 3.46 10.19 -25.10
CA ALA A 415 2.54 11.29 -24.80
C ALA A 415 1.97 11.92 -26.10
N PRO A 416 0.92 11.36 -26.71
CA PRO A 416 0.40 11.78 -28.02
C PRO A 416 -0.05 13.25 -28.05
N VAL A 417 -0.63 13.73 -26.95
CA VAL A 417 -1.11 15.12 -26.83
C VAL A 417 0.05 16.13 -26.86
N LEU A 418 1.17 15.79 -26.22
CA LEU A 418 2.37 16.64 -26.24
C LEU A 418 3.03 16.64 -27.61
N VAL A 419 3.14 15.46 -28.24
CA VAL A 419 3.68 15.33 -29.60
C VAL A 419 2.88 16.18 -30.58
N LEU A 420 1.54 16.05 -30.58
CA LEU A 420 0.69 16.84 -31.46
C LEU A 420 0.84 18.34 -31.19
N ALA A 421 0.88 18.77 -29.93
CA ALA A 421 1.04 20.18 -29.58
C ALA A 421 2.42 20.75 -29.97
N LEU A 422 3.50 19.98 -29.79
CA LEU A 422 4.84 20.38 -30.17
C LEU A 422 4.99 20.52 -31.69
N LEU A 423 4.41 19.60 -32.47
CA LEU A 423 4.46 19.64 -33.93
C LEU A 423 3.57 20.76 -34.50
N THR A 424 2.32 20.87 -34.05
CA THR A 424 1.34 21.79 -34.67
C THR A 424 1.44 23.22 -34.14
N LYS A 425 1.70 23.39 -32.83
CA LYS A 425 1.68 24.72 -32.18
C LYS A 425 3.07 25.30 -31.94
N ALA A 426 4.01 24.47 -31.48
CA ALA A 426 5.39 24.89 -31.28
C ALA A 426 6.23 24.78 -32.57
N LYS A 427 5.76 24.07 -33.61
CA LYS A 427 6.50 23.82 -34.86
C LYS A 427 7.87 23.17 -34.62
N ALA A 428 7.91 22.18 -33.72
CA ALA A 428 9.08 21.34 -33.54
C ALA A 428 9.37 20.50 -34.79
N ASP A 429 10.64 20.29 -35.10
CA ASP A 429 11.07 19.54 -36.28
C ASP A 429 11.10 18.03 -35.97
N PRO A 430 10.28 17.21 -36.64
CA PRO A 430 10.26 15.77 -36.45
C PRO A 430 11.49 15.04 -37.04
N ALA A 431 12.29 15.68 -37.89
CA ALA A 431 13.45 15.06 -38.54
C ALA A 431 14.75 15.13 -37.71
N VAL A 432 14.73 15.83 -36.56
CA VAL A 432 15.92 15.94 -35.70
C VAL A 432 16.26 14.57 -35.12
N ALA A 433 17.46 14.07 -35.39
CA ALA A 433 17.95 12.82 -34.82
C ALA A 433 18.56 13.03 -33.42
N ASN A 434 18.44 12.00 -32.57
CA ASN A 434 19.17 11.91 -31.30
C ASN A 434 20.62 11.42 -31.52
N LEU A 435 21.35 11.20 -30.43
CA LEU A 435 22.74 10.70 -30.46
C LEU A 435 22.86 9.25 -30.99
N ASP A 436 21.77 8.49 -31.00
CA ASP A 436 21.69 7.14 -31.58
C ASP A 436 21.15 7.15 -33.04
N GLU A 437 21.13 8.32 -33.68
CA GLU A 437 20.60 8.53 -35.05
C GLU A 437 19.10 8.15 -35.21
N LYS A 438 18.35 8.11 -34.11
CA LYS A 438 16.91 7.83 -34.12
C LYS A 438 16.09 9.11 -34.10
N THR A 439 14.99 9.10 -34.84
CA THR A 439 14.03 10.21 -34.85
C THR A 439 13.03 10.10 -33.69
N PRO A 440 12.34 11.17 -33.30
CA PRO A 440 11.28 11.12 -32.29
C PRO A 440 10.20 10.09 -32.61
N PHE A 441 9.85 9.91 -33.89
CA PHE A 441 8.86 8.92 -34.32
C PHE A 441 9.30 7.48 -34.03
N GLU A 442 10.58 7.17 -34.17
CA GLU A 442 11.14 5.85 -33.90
C GLU A 442 11.23 5.53 -32.40
N LEU A 443 11.31 6.56 -31.55
CA LEU A 443 11.26 6.40 -30.09
C LEU A 443 9.84 6.14 -29.56
N ALA A 444 8.80 6.44 -30.33
CA ALA A 444 7.41 6.22 -29.93
C ALA A 444 7.08 4.71 -29.90
N GLY A 445 6.79 4.20 -28.69
CA GLY A 445 6.56 2.78 -28.44
C GLY A 445 5.11 2.32 -28.57
N ASP A 446 4.14 3.25 -28.65
CA ASP A 446 2.72 2.94 -28.75
C ASP A 446 2.06 3.48 -30.03
N ARG A 447 0.96 2.84 -30.44
CA ARG A 447 0.22 3.19 -31.65
C ARG A 447 -0.35 4.61 -31.59
N ALA A 448 -0.84 5.05 -30.43
CA ALA A 448 -1.46 6.36 -30.28
C ALA A 448 -0.46 7.52 -30.49
N THR A 449 0.76 7.41 -29.96
CA THR A 449 1.80 8.43 -30.19
C THR A 449 2.28 8.42 -31.64
N ARG A 450 2.41 7.24 -32.26
CA ARG A 450 2.75 7.12 -33.70
C ARG A 450 1.66 7.73 -34.58
N ASP A 451 0.40 7.51 -34.26
CA ASP A 451 -0.72 8.11 -34.97
C ASP A 451 -0.76 9.64 -34.75
N ALA A 452 -0.32 10.17 -33.60
CA ALA A 452 -0.19 11.61 -33.39
C ALA A 452 0.81 12.27 -34.37
N PHE A 453 1.92 11.62 -34.71
CA PHE A 453 2.82 12.10 -35.78
C PHE A 453 2.16 12.07 -37.16
N ARG A 454 1.36 11.03 -37.45
CA ARG A 454 0.64 10.90 -38.74
C ARG A 454 -0.50 11.91 -38.86
N ILE A 455 -1.18 12.21 -37.76
CA ILE A 455 -2.19 13.27 -37.69
C ILE A 455 -1.51 14.62 -37.90
N ALA A 456 -0.39 14.89 -37.21
CA ALA A 456 0.36 16.12 -37.41
C ALA A 456 0.80 16.28 -38.87
N ARG A 457 1.31 15.21 -39.51
CA ARG A 457 1.65 15.20 -40.95
C ARG A 457 0.44 15.53 -41.84
N TYR A 458 -0.71 14.95 -41.56
CA TYR A 458 -1.94 15.24 -42.31
C TYR A 458 -2.42 16.69 -42.12
N GLU A 459 -2.35 17.23 -40.90
CA GLU A 459 -2.80 18.59 -40.58
C GLU A 459 -1.85 19.68 -41.08
N LEU A 460 -0.54 19.44 -41.02
CA LEU A 460 0.49 20.40 -41.44
C LEU A 460 0.79 20.31 -42.95
N GLY A 461 0.53 19.16 -43.58
CA GLY A 461 0.89 18.87 -44.96
C GLY A 461 2.35 18.41 -45.11
N ASP A 462 2.64 17.80 -46.26
CA ASP A 462 3.94 17.20 -46.55
C ASP A 462 5.06 18.24 -46.74
N GLU A 463 4.72 19.49 -47.03
CA GLU A 463 5.66 20.61 -47.24
C GLU A 463 6.13 21.27 -45.93
N ALA A 464 5.46 21.02 -44.81
CA ALA A 464 5.72 21.74 -43.56
C ALA A 464 6.95 21.23 -42.80
N ALA A 465 7.36 19.99 -43.02
CA ALA A 465 8.53 19.37 -42.42
C ALA A 465 9.01 18.21 -43.30
N ASP A 466 10.27 17.81 -43.17
CA ASP A 466 10.77 16.62 -43.87
C ASP A 466 10.30 15.34 -43.16
N TRP A 467 9.05 14.97 -43.40
CA TRP A 467 8.43 13.77 -42.84
C TRP A 467 9.11 12.48 -43.31
N SER A 468 9.79 12.52 -44.46
CA SER A 468 10.54 11.40 -45.01
C SER A 468 11.80 11.13 -44.19
N ALA A 469 12.56 12.18 -43.88
CA ALA A 469 13.70 12.10 -42.97
C ALA A 469 13.28 11.74 -41.54
N ALA A 470 12.13 12.23 -41.08
CA ALA A 470 11.53 11.85 -39.80
C ALA A 470 11.06 10.38 -39.72
N ARG A 471 11.03 9.65 -40.85
CA ARG A 471 10.53 8.27 -41.00
C ARG A 471 9.06 8.11 -40.59
N VAL A 472 8.27 9.17 -40.71
CA VAL A 472 6.83 9.15 -40.39
C VAL A 472 6.06 8.64 -41.61
N PRO A 473 5.24 7.57 -41.50
CA PRO A 473 4.41 7.05 -42.59
C PRO A 473 3.38 8.08 -43.09
N ALA A 474 2.63 7.72 -44.13
CA ALA A 474 1.57 8.56 -44.67
C ALA A 474 0.61 9.05 -43.58
N GLY A 475 0.27 10.34 -43.66
CA GLY A 475 -0.60 11.03 -42.73
C GLY A 475 -2.00 10.40 -42.70
N VAL A 476 -2.67 10.52 -41.55
CA VAL A 476 -4.02 9.97 -41.34
C VAL A 476 -4.85 11.05 -40.69
N SER A 477 -6.11 11.19 -41.09
CA SER A 477 -7.00 12.16 -40.48
C SER A 477 -7.33 11.76 -39.03
N ARG A 478 -7.53 12.76 -38.17
CA ARG A 478 -7.92 12.53 -36.77
C ARG A 478 -9.20 11.70 -36.64
N ALA A 479 -10.17 11.94 -37.54
CA ALA A 479 -11.43 11.22 -37.57
C ALA A 479 -11.26 9.72 -37.89
N GLU A 480 -10.35 9.37 -38.81
CA GLU A 480 -10.06 7.97 -39.15
C GLU A 480 -9.42 7.21 -37.99
N VAL A 481 -8.46 7.84 -37.29
CA VAL A 481 -7.81 7.24 -36.11
C VAL A 481 -8.82 7.02 -34.98
N GLU A 482 -9.69 8.00 -34.70
CA GLU A 482 -10.75 7.88 -33.69
C GLU A 482 -11.79 6.79 -34.06
N LYS A 483 -12.15 6.69 -35.34
CA LYS A 483 -13.04 5.63 -35.84
C LYS A 483 -12.43 4.25 -35.71
N ALA A 484 -11.16 4.07 -36.09
CA ALA A 484 -10.46 2.79 -35.93
C ALA A 484 -10.31 2.40 -34.45
N SER A 485 -9.94 3.35 -33.58
CA SER A 485 -9.81 3.11 -32.14
C SER A 485 -11.14 2.75 -31.48
N SER A 486 -12.24 3.39 -31.88
CA SER A 486 -13.58 3.09 -31.35
C SER A 486 -14.10 1.74 -31.83
N ALA A 487 -13.84 1.36 -33.10
CA ALA A 487 -14.19 0.04 -33.63
C ALA A 487 -13.42 -1.08 -32.91
N GLU A 488 -12.11 -0.93 -32.68
CA GLU A 488 -11.29 -1.91 -31.96
C GLU A 488 -11.78 -2.11 -30.51
N LYS A 489 -12.13 -1.02 -29.81
CA LYS A 489 -12.72 -1.09 -28.46
C LYS A 489 -14.09 -1.77 -28.45
N ALA A 490 -14.91 -1.52 -29.47
CA ALA A 490 -16.24 -2.14 -29.58
C ALA A 490 -16.12 -3.66 -29.83
N GLU A 491 -15.16 -4.08 -30.66
CA GLU A 491 -14.89 -5.49 -30.92
C GLU A 491 -14.36 -6.21 -29.68
N GLU A 492 -13.41 -5.61 -28.94
CA GLU A 492 -12.89 -6.19 -27.70
C GLU A 492 -14.00 -6.31 -26.63
N ALA A 493 -14.87 -5.29 -26.50
CA ALA A 493 -16.01 -5.33 -25.60
C ALA A 493 -17.03 -6.41 -25.99
N ALA A 494 -17.27 -6.62 -27.30
CA ALA A 494 -18.14 -7.68 -27.79
C ALA A 494 -17.57 -9.07 -27.46
N ARG A 495 -16.26 -9.29 -27.68
CA ARG A 495 -15.57 -10.54 -27.32
C ARG A 495 -15.59 -10.80 -25.81
N GLU A 496 -15.42 -9.77 -24.97
CA GLU A 496 -15.51 -9.92 -23.51
C GLU A 496 -16.95 -10.24 -23.07
N ALA A 497 -17.95 -9.59 -23.68
CA ALA A 497 -19.36 -9.87 -23.40
C ALA A 497 -19.74 -11.31 -23.78
N GLU A 498 -19.24 -11.81 -24.91
CA GLU A 498 -19.43 -13.20 -25.32
C GLU A 498 -18.81 -14.18 -24.31
N ARG A 499 -17.55 -13.94 -23.88
CA ARG A 499 -16.90 -14.75 -22.84
C ARG A 499 -17.71 -14.77 -21.54
N ARG A 500 -18.19 -13.60 -21.08
CA ARG A 500 -19.03 -13.51 -19.88
C ARG A 500 -20.33 -14.29 -20.05
N LYS A 501 -21.00 -14.21 -21.20
CA LYS A 501 -22.21 -14.99 -21.48
C LYS A 501 -21.94 -16.49 -21.38
N THR A 502 -20.87 -16.98 -22.02
CA THR A 502 -20.50 -18.40 -21.96
C THR A 502 -20.16 -18.87 -20.54
N GLU A 503 -19.48 -18.04 -19.73
CA GLU A 503 -19.17 -18.36 -18.34
C GLU A 503 -20.42 -18.36 -17.45
N THR A 504 -21.33 -17.40 -17.65
CA THR A 504 -22.61 -17.38 -16.93
C THR A 504 -23.51 -18.56 -17.27
N GLU A 505 -23.52 -19.00 -18.53
CA GLU A 505 -24.29 -20.16 -18.95
C GLU A 505 -23.71 -21.46 -18.38
N ARG A 506 -22.38 -21.57 -18.30
CA ARG A 506 -21.71 -22.70 -17.65
C ARG A 506 -22.02 -22.78 -16.16
N LEU A 507 -22.00 -21.64 -15.45
CA LEU A 507 -22.36 -21.59 -14.03
C LEU A 507 -23.83 -21.96 -13.79
N ARG A 508 -24.74 -21.50 -14.67
CA ARG A 508 -26.15 -21.86 -14.62
C ARG A 508 -26.35 -23.36 -14.81
N GLN A 509 -25.67 -23.97 -15.78
CA GLN A 509 -25.72 -25.42 -15.99
C GLN A 509 -25.15 -26.19 -14.79
N GLU A 510 -24.06 -25.71 -14.17
CA GLU A 510 -23.49 -26.33 -12.97
C GLU A 510 -24.44 -26.20 -11.75
N GLU A 511 -25.12 -25.07 -11.59
CA GLU A 511 -26.15 -24.88 -10.56
C GLU A 511 -27.38 -25.77 -10.79
N GLU A 512 -27.87 -25.85 -12.03
CA GLU A 512 -28.99 -26.72 -12.41
C GLU A 512 -28.64 -28.20 -12.19
N GLN A 513 -27.41 -28.63 -12.50
CA GLN A 513 -26.90 -29.97 -12.20
C GLN A 513 -26.80 -30.22 -10.70
N ARG A 514 -26.25 -29.28 -9.92
CA ARG A 514 -26.20 -29.40 -8.45
C ARG A 514 -27.59 -29.44 -7.83
N GLU A 515 -28.54 -28.68 -8.36
CA GLU A 515 -29.92 -28.70 -7.89
C GLU A 515 -30.60 -30.04 -8.22
N GLN A 516 -30.38 -30.57 -9.43
CA GLN A 516 -30.83 -31.91 -9.81
C GLN A 516 -30.21 -32.99 -8.93
N GLU A 517 -28.91 -32.96 -8.66
CA GLU A 517 -28.25 -33.90 -7.73
C GLU A 517 -28.80 -33.78 -6.30
N ARG A 518 -29.04 -32.56 -5.81
CA ARG A 518 -29.67 -32.34 -4.49
C ARG A 518 -31.10 -32.87 -4.47
N ARG A 519 -31.85 -32.72 -5.56
CA ARG A 519 -33.22 -33.22 -5.69
C ARG A 519 -33.26 -34.75 -5.79
N GLU A 520 -32.35 -35.36 -6.55
CA GLU A 520 -32.18 -36.82 -6.63
C GLU A 520 -31.77 -37.42 -5.28
N LYS A 521 -30.87 -36.76 -4.54
CA LYS A 521 -30.51 -37.17 -3.17
C LYS A 521 -31.68 -37.07 -2.18
N ARG A 522 -32.58 -36.09 -2.36
CA ARG A 522 -33.76 -35.89 -1.49
C ARG A 522 -34.92 -36.83 -1.78
N VAL A 523 -35.15 -37.20 -3.05
CA VAL A 523 -36.35 -37.94 -3.49
C VAL A 523 -36.02 -39.39 -3.92
N GLY A 524 -34.75 -39.72 -4.11
CA GLY A 524 -34.29 -41.00 -4.63
C GLY A 524 -34.43 -41.07 -6.16
N LYS A 525 -33.45 -41.68 -6.83
CA LYS A 525 -33.42 -41.77 -8.30
C LYS A 525 -34.53 -42.71 -8.79
N GLY A 526 -35.49 -42.18 -9.54
CA GLY A 526 -36.49 -42.99 -10.27
C GLY A 526 -37.90 -43.08 -9.67
N LYS A 527 -38.27 -42.34 -8.62
CA LYS A 527 -39.67 -42.30 -8.16
C LYS A 527 -40.45 -41.16 -8.80
N ALA A 528 -41.00 -41.43 -9.99
CA ALA A 528 -42.11 -40.65 -10.53
C ALA A 528 -43.32 -40.78 -9.60
N LEU A 529 -44.02 -39.66 -9.38
CA LEU A 529 -45.18 -39.55 -8.50
C LEU A 529 -46.24 -40.60 -8.85
N GLY A 530 -46.49 -41.50 -7.90
CA GLY A 530 -47.58 -42.48 -7.96
C GLY A 530 -48.00 -42.87 -6.55
N SER A 531 -48.88 -42.04 -5.97
CA SER A 531 -49.83 -42.33 -4.89
C SER A 531 -49.37 -42.99 -3.58
N ALA A 532 -49.75 -42.30 -2.50
CA ALA A 532 -50.03 -42.79 -1.14
C ALA A 532 -48.84 -43.02 -0.19
N GLY A 533 -48.69 -42.06 0.73
CA GLY A 533 -47.85 -42.20 1.92
C GLY A 533 -47.56 -40.85 2.56
N LEU A 534 -48.50 -40.34 3.36
CA LEU A 534 -48.37 -39.18 4.23
C LEU A 534 -47.02 -39.20 4.98
N THR A 535 -46.11 -38.30 4.63
CA THR A 535 -45.35 -37.60 5.67
C THR A 535 -46.13 -36.34 5.98
N GLU A 536 -46.81 -36.32 7.12
CA GLU A 536 -47.48 -35.11 7.62
C GLU A 536 -46.46 -33.97 7.66
N LYS A 537 -46.60 -33.02 6.74
CA LYS A 537 -45.86 -31.76 6.76
C LYS A 537 -46.02 -31.16 8.16
N THR A 538 -44.91 -30.84 8.79
CA THR A 538 -44.94 -30.23 10.12
C THR A 538 -45.73 -28.92 10.07
N ALA A 539 -46.39 -28.54 11.16
CA ALA A 539 -47.22 -27.32 11.20
C ALA A 539 -46.43 -26.04 10.86
N GLY A 540 -45.10 -26.07 11.02
CA GLY A 540 -44.18 -25.02 10.56
C GLY A 540 -44.02 -24.98 9.04
N GLU A 541 -43.85 -26.12 8.38
CA GLU A 541 -43.70 -26.20 6.92
C GLU A 541 -44.97 -25.76 6.18
N LYS A 542 -46.16 -26.11 6.69
CA LYS A 542 -47.43 -25.59 6.14
C LYS A 542 -47.53 -24.07 6.26
N ARG A 543 -47.03 -23.49 7.37
CA ARG A 543 -47.02 -22.04 7.62
C ARG A 543 -46.07 -21.30 6.68
N GLU A 544 -44.91 -21.89 6.38
CA GLU A 544 -43.94 -21.32 5.44
C GLU A 544 -44.40 -21.39 4.00
N GLU A 545 -45.12 -22.46 3.61
CA GLU A 545 -45.67 -22.63 2.28
C GLU A 545 -46.80 -21.63 1.99
N GLU A 546 -47.71 -21.40 2.95
CA GLU A 546 -48.77 -20.38 2.85
C GLU A 546 -48.22 -18.94 2.83
N ALA A 547 -47.06 -18.70 3.44
CA ALA A 547 -46.38 -17.41 3.38
C ALA A 547 -45.58 -17.21 2.09
N ARG A 548 -45.30 -18.27 1.32
CA ARG A 548 -44.45 -18.22 0.13
C ARG A 548 -45.22 -17.60 -1.04
N GLY A 549 -44.77 -16.43 -1.50
CA GLY A 549 -45.40 -15.68 -2.60
C GLY A 549 -46.15 -14.41 -2.18
N LEU A 550 -46.35 -14.17 -0.88
CA LEU A 550 -46.98 -12.95 -0.37
C LEU A 550 -45.95 -11.83 -0.10
N THR A 551 -46.37 -10.58 -0.32
CA THR A 551 -45.56 -9.40 -0.01
C THR A 551 -45.33 -9.25 1.50
N PRO A 552 -44.25 -8.60 1.95
CA PRO A 552 -43.90 -8.48 3.37
C PRO A 552 -45.03 -7.88 4.24
N GLU A 553 -45.78 -6.93 3.70
CA GLU A 553 -46.90 -6.29 4.41
C GLU A 553 -48.10 -7.23 4.60
N MET A 554 -48.44 -8.04 3.59
CA MET A 554 -49.52 -9.03 3.71
C MET A 554 -49.16 -10.15 4.69
N ARG A 555 -47.89 -10.56 4.76
CA ARG A 555 -47.40 -11.53 5.75
C ARG A 555 -47.58 -11.03 7.18
N MET A 556 -47.19 -9.78 7.45
CA MET A 556 -47.36 -9.20 8.79
C MET A 556 -48.82 -9.06 9.21
N ARG A 557 -49.73 -8.74 8.27
CA ARG A 557 -51.16 -8.68 8.55
C ARG A 557 -51.73 -10.05 8.95
N LEU A 558 -51.33 -11.10 8.23
CA LEU A 558 -51.79 -12.48 8.46
C LEU A 558 -51.26 -13.03 9.79
N GLU A 559 -50.01 -12.71 10.16
CA GLU A 559 -49.47 -13.03 11.48
C GLU A 559 -50.16 -12.28 12.61
N ARG A 560 -50.50 -11.00 12.41
CA ARG A 560 -51.20 -10.18 13.40
C ARG A 560 -52.62 -10.71 13.67
N GLU A 561 -53.34 -11.10 12.63
CA GLU A 561 -54.66 -11.71 12.73
C GLU A 561 -54.62 -13.08 13.42
N ARG A 562 -53.62 -13.92 13.11
CA ARG A 562 -53.40 -15.20 13.79
C ARG A 562 -53.08 -15.02 15.28
N ARG A 563 -52.28 -14.00 15.63
CA ARG A 563 -51.93 -13.71 17.02
C ARG A 563 -53.15 -13.20 17.81
N ALA A 564 -54.01 -12.40 17.18
CA ALA A 564 -55.26 -11.95 17.76
C ALA A 564 -56.21 -13.14 18.02
N ARG A 565 -56.40 -14.02 17.04
CA ARG A 565 -57.25 -15.21 17.18
C ARG A 565 -56.74 -16.19 18.25
N ALA A 566 -55.42 -16.38 18.35
CA ALA A 566 -54.81 -17.20 19.40
C ALA A 566 -54.96 -16.56 20.81
N ALA A 567 -54.97 -15.23 20.90
CA ALA A 567 -55.23 -14.53 22.16
C ALA A 567 -56.70 -14.64 22.58
N GLU A 568 -57.64 -14.50 21.64
CA GLU A 568 -59.08 -14.72 21.86
C GLU A 568 -59.38 -16.16 22.30
N GLU A 569 -58.74 -17.16 21.67
CA GLU A 569 -58.93 -18.56 22.02
C GLU A 569 -58.38 -18.90 23.41
N ARG A 570 -57.27 -18.26 23.83
CA ARG A 570 -56.75 -18.33 25.20
C ARG A 570 -57.70 -17.68 26.21
N LEU A 571 -58.27 -16.52 25.88
CA LEU A 571 -59.27 -15.85 26.72
C LEU A 571 -60.55 -16.70 26.85
N LYS A 572 -61.01 -17.32 25.75
CA LYS A 572 -62.17 -18.22 25.75
C LYS A 572 -61.94 -19.48 26.59
N ARG A 573 -60.73 -20.05 26.54
CA ARG A 573 -60.34 -21.18 27.42
C ARG A 573 -60.26 -20.79 28.89
N MET A 574 -59.86 -19.56 29.22
CA MET A 574 -59.88 -19.07 30.60
C MET A 574 -61.29 -18.76 31.12
N GLN A 575 -62.24 -18.41 30.25
CA GLN A 575 -63.63 -18.14 30.64
C GLN A 575 -64.51 -19.40 30.72
N GLY A 576 -64.10 -20.51 30.10
CA GLY A 576 -64.81 -21.81 30.17
C GLY A 576 -64.41 -22.73 31.32
N GLY A 577 -63.63 -22.24 32.28
CA GLY A 577 -63.13 -22.99 33.45
C GLY A 577 -63.79 -22.59 34.77
N ARG A 578 -65.13 -22.54 34.82
CA ARG A 578 -65.93 -22.47 36.04
C ARG A 578 -67.15 -23.36 35.95
#